data_AF-A0A316MYF1-F1
#
_entry.id   AF-A0A316MYF1-F1
#
_cell.length_a   1.000
_cell.length_b   1.000
_cell.length_c   1.000
_cell.angle_alpha   90.00
_cell.angle_beta   90.00
_cell.angle_gamma   90.00
#
_symmetry.space_group_name_H-M   'P 1'
#
loop_
_entity.id
_entity.type
_entity.pdbx_description
1 polymer ?
#
loop_
_entity_poly.entity_id
_entity_poly.type
_entity_poly.pdbx_seq_one_letter_code
_entity_poly.pdbx_strand_id
1 'polypeptide(L)'
;MRKIMFLAIAALLFCSFDSARYLGDMNEFVARYSNGYLLDSDWEVIGYARNGYIMNERNEIMGTYHNGRVYDCLDSVIAVYGNGCVYSDRPLWDVYDRIDMSNYIRDQKGRQ
;
A
#
# COMPACT_ATOMS: atom_id res chain seq x y z
N MET A 1 -37.62 -17.04 -14.04
CA MET A 1 -37.21 -15.68 -13.60
C MET A 1 -36.70 -15.63 -12.16
N ARG A 2 -37.40 -16.19 -11.15
CA ARG A 2 -36.91 -16.21 -9.75
C ARG A 2 -35.53 -16.85 -9.54
N LYS A 3 -35.21 -17.94 -10.25
CA LYS A 3 -33.91 -18.65 -10.11
C LYS A 3 -32.69 -17.84 -10.58
N ILE A 4 -32.87 -16.99 -11.60
CA ILE A 4 -31.79 -16.13 -12.14
C ILE A 4 -31.50 -14.98 -11.16
N MET A 5 -32.55 -14.47 -10.51
CA MET A 5 -32.42 -13.43 -9.48
C MET A 5 -31.62 -13.91 -8.26
N PHE A 6 -31.84 -15.15 -7.80
CA PHE A 6 -31.03 -15.75 -6.71
C PHE A 6 -29.57 -15.95 -7.11
N LEU A 7 -29.29 -16.29 -8.37
CA LEU A 7 -27.92 -16.46 -8.86
C LEU A 7 -27.16 -15.13 -8.91
N ALA A 8 -27.84 -14.05 -9.32
CA ALA A 8 -27.27 -12.70 -9.36
C ALA A 8 -26.97 -12.15 -7.96
N ILE A 9 -27.85 -12.40 -6.98
CA ILE A 9 -27.63 -11.99 -5.58
C ILE A 9 -26.48 -12.79 -4.96
N ALA A 10 -26.33 -14.08 -5.27
CA ALA A 10 -25.18 -14.87 -4.83
C ALA A 10 -23.86 -14.38 -5.45
N ALA A 11 -23.85 -14.05 -6.75
CA ALA A 11 -22.67 -13.49 -7.42
C ALA A 11 -22.24 -12.13 -6.82
N LEU A 12 -23.20 -11.27 -6.45
CA LEU A 12 -22.94 -10.01 -5.77
C LEU A 12 -22.38 -10.19 -4.34
N LEU A 13 -22.74 -11.27 -3.64
CA LEU A 13 -22.20 -11.60 -2.32
C LEU A 13 -20.77 -12.17 -2.37
N PHE A 14 -20.37 -12.78 -3.49
CA PHE A 14 -19.00 -13.26 -3.70
C PHE A 14 -18.02 -12.17 -4.20
N CYS A 15 -18.53 -11.03 -4.67
CA CYS A 15 -17.69 -9.91 -5.13
C CYS A 15 -17.14 -9.02 -4.00
N SER A 16 -17.42 -9.34 -2.74
CA SER A 16 -16.98 -8.53 -1.60
C SER A 16 -15.95 -9.25 -0.71
N PHE A 17 -15.11 -10.14 -1.28
CA PHE A 17 -13.83 -10.46 -0.67
C PHE A 17 -12.85 -9.32 -0.93
N ASP A 18 -13.21 -8.13 -0.46
CA ASP A 18 -12.22 -7.11 -0.19
C ASP A 18 -11.28 -7.75 0.83
N SER A 19 -10.02 -7.94 0.43
CA SER A 19 -9.02 -8.55 1.27
C SER A 19 -8.73 -7.58 2.41
N ALA A 20 -9.55 -7.63 3.46
CA ALA A 20 -9.30 -6.98 4.73
C ALA A 20 -8.08 -7.67 5.34
N ARG A 21 -6.89 -7.28 4.88
CA ARG A 21 -5.63 -7.76 5.43
C ARG A 21 -5.63 -7.43 6.90
N TYR A 22 -5.41 -8.46 7.71
CA TYR A 22 -5.37 -8.32 9.15
C TYR A 22 -4.16 -7.45 9.50
N LEU A 23 -4.42 -6.19 9.89
CA LEU A 23 -3.38 -5.21 10.25
C LEU A 23 -2.50 -5.67 11.43
N GLY A 24 -2.91 -6.73 12.14
CA GLY A 24 -2.16 -7.31 13.26
C GLY A 24 -0.87 -8.05 12.87
N ASP A 25 -0.64 -8.36 11.58
CA ASP A 25 0.57 -9.06 11.13
C ASP A 25 1.66 -8.13 10.57
N MET A 26 1.46 -6.82 10.68
CA MET A 26 2.38 -5.81 10.15
C MET A 26 3.50 -5.53 11.17
N ASN A 27 4.41 -6.48 11.34
CA ASN A 27 5.46 -6.44 12.37
C ASN A 27 6.88 -6.34 11.81
N GLU A 28 7.05 -6.48 10.50
CA GLU A 28 8.35 -6.39 9.84
C GLU A 28 8.76 -4.93 9.69
N PHE A 29 9.94 -4.55 10.20
CA PHE A 29 10.44 -3.19 10.08
C PHE A 29 10.76 -2.85 8.62
N VAL A 30 10.20 -1.74 8.13
CA VAL A 30 10.43 -1.24 6.76
C VAL A 30 11.29 0.01 6.79
N ALA A 31 10.90 1.00 7.59
CA ALA A 31 11.57 2.30 7.61
C ALA A 31 11.33 3.06 8.92
N ARG A 32 12.22 3.99 9.23
CA ARG A 32 12.00 5.08 10.19
C ARG A 32 11.54 6.32 9.43
N TYR A 33 10.58 7.04 10.01
CA TYR A 33 10.21 8.37 9.55
C TYR A 33 10.92 9.42 10.40
N SER A 34 11.57 10.38 9.74
CA SER A 34 12.17 11.53 10.41
C SER A 34 12.11 12.75 9.51
N ASN A 35 11.40 13.81 9.92
CA ASN A 35 11.36 15.10 9.22
C ASN A 35 11.07 15.02 7.70
N GLY A 36 10.18 14.11 7.28
CA GLY A 36 9.85 13.93 5.86
C GLY A 36 10.73 12.91 5.12
N TYR A 37 11.75 12.35 5.76
CA TYR A 37 12.59 11.28 5.22
C TYR A 37 12.10 9.92 5.71
N LEU A 38 12.12 8.94 4.82
CA LEU A 38 12.01 7.52 5.13
C LEU A 38 13.42 6.93 5.08
N LEU A 39 13.82 6.29 6.17
CA LEU A 39 15.17 5.82 6.42
C LEU A 39 15.14 4.31 6.66
N ASP A 40 16.01 3.54 6.02
CA ASP A 40 16.11 2.09 6.26
C ASP A 40 16.75 1.76 7.62
N SER A 41 17.10 0.49 7.83
CA SER A 41 17.77 0.03 9.05
C SER A 41 19.12 0.70 9.28
N ASP A 42 19.82 1.06 8.20
CA ASP A 42 21.17 1.61 8.18
C ASP A 42 21.20 3.15 8.16
N TRP A 43 20.02 3.79 8.26
CA TRP A 43 19.83 5.25 8.20
C TRP A 43 20.03 5.87 6.82
N GLU A 44 19.99 5.05 5.77
CA GLU A 44 20.03 5.55 4.40
C GLU A 44 18.64 6.02 3.97
N VAL A 45 18.60 7.10 3.18
CA VAL A 45 17.35 7.65 2.66
C VAL A 45 16.84 6.76 1.55
N ILE A 46 15.66 6.16 1.77
CA ILE A 46 15.02 5.25 0.82
C ILE A 46 13.73 5.85 0.22
N GLY A 47 13.28 6.99 0.74
CA GLY A 47 12.13 7.70 0.22
C GLY A 47 11.77 8.94 1.03
N TYR A 48 10.73 9.61 0.59
CA TYR A 48 10.27 10.88 1.16
C TYR A 48 8.77 10.80 1.44
N ALA A 49 8.34 11.33 2.59
CA ALA A 49 6.93 11.43 2.96
C ALA A 49 6.56 12.90 3.15
N ARG A 50 5.66 13.41 2.31
CA ARG A 50 5.23 14.81 2.34
C ARG A 50 3.77 14.96 1.94
N ASN A 51 3.00 15.73 2.71
CA ASN A 51 1.62 16.10 2.41
C ASN A 51 0.70 14.89 2.08
N GLY A 52 0.89 13.76 2.77
CA GLY A 52 0.11 12.54 2.53
C GLY A 52 0.61 11.66 1.38
N TYR A 53 1.71 12.03 0.71
CA TYR A 53 2.32 11.26 -0.37
C TYR A 53 3.65 10.66 0.04
N ILE A 54 3.94 9.47 -0.49
CA ILE A 54 5.25 8.84 -0.46
C ILE A 54 5.87 8.98 -1.85
N MET A 55 7.11 9.44 -1.89
CA MET A 55 7.83 9.75 -3.12
C MET A 55 9.22 9.12 -3.11
N ASN A 56 9.72 8.78 -4.30
CA ASN A 56 11.12 8.40 -4.48
C ASN A 56 12.03 9.64 -4.66
N GLU A 57 13.32 9.40 -4.89
CA GLU A 57 14.32 10.44 -5.16
C GLU A 57 14.04 11.32 -6.40
N ARG A 58 13.20 10.84 -7.32
CA ARG A 58 12.80 11.57 -8.53
C ARG A 58 11.52 12.39 -8.33
N ASN A 59 11.00 12.45 -7.09
CA ASN A 59 9.70 13.04 -6.74
C ASN A 59 8.50 12.34 -7.42
N GLU A 60 8.65 11.08 -7.81
CA GLU A 60 7.54 10.29 -8.35
C GLU A 60 6.72 9.74 -7.20
N ILE A 61 5.39 9.81 -7.30
CA ILE A 61 4.47 9.32 -6.26
C ILE A 61 4.44 7.80 -6.30
N MET A 62 4.93 7.19 -5.22
CA MET A 62 4.99 5.75 -5.00
C MET A 62 3.77 5.22 -4.25
N GLY A 63 3.10 6.08 -3.48
CA GLY A 63 1.95 5.71 -2.67
C GLY A 63 1.44 6.88 -1.86
N THR A 64 0.47 6.61 -1.00
CA THR A 64 -0.09 7.60 -0.07
C THR A 64 -0.01 7.09 1.37
N TYR A 65 -0.06 8.01 2.31
CA TYR A 65 -0.15 7.68 3.72
C TYR A 65 -1.17 8.56 4.42
N HIS A 66 -2.04 7.94 5.22
CA HIS A 66 -3.00 8.64 6.05
C HIS A 66 -3.53 7.69 7.13
N ASN A 67 -3.99 8.25 8.26
CA ASN A 67 -4.60 7.50 9.36
C ASN A 67 -3.73 6.31 9.86
N GLY A 68 -2.41 6.50 9.91
CA GLY A 68 -1.47 5.47 10.36
C GLY A 68 -1.28 4.30 9.39
N ARG A 69 -1.69 4.44 8.13
CA ARG A 69 -1.56 3.41 7.09
C ARG A 69 -0.85 3.95 5.87
N VAL A 70 -0.16 3.05 5.18
CA VAL A 70 0.51 3.28 3.91
C VAL A 70 -0.19 2.47 2.82
N TYR A 71 -0.47 3.13 1.71
CA TYR A 71 -1.21 2.60 0.58
C TYR A 71 -0.34 2.62 -0.67
N ASP A 72 -0.40 1.55 -1.45
CA ASP A 72 0.11 1.55 -2.82
C ASP A 72 -0.83 2.34 -3.74
N CYS A 73 -0.46 2.54 -5.01
CA CYS A 73 -1.28 3.33 -5.92
C CYS A 73 -2.53 2.60 -6.44
N LEU A 74 -2.81 1.39 -5.94
CA LEU A 74 -4.04 0.64 -6.16
C LEU A 74 -4.93 0.67 -4.89
N ASP A 75 -4.69 1.63 -3.99
CA ASP A 75 -5.41 1.86 -2.74
C ASP A 75 -5.37 0.67 -1.76
N SER A 76 -4.40 -0.23 -1.90
CA SER A 76 -4.24 -1.36 -1.01
C SER A 76 -3.28 -1.02 0.13
N VAL A 77 -3.64 -1.39 1.37
CA VAL A 77 -2.74 -1.20 2.52
C VAL A 77 -1.52 -2.11 2.36
N ILE A 78 -0.33 -1.53 2.47
CA ILE A 78 0.96 -2.22 2.33
C ILE A 78 1.83 -2.13 3.58
N ALA A 79 1.55 -1.17 4.45
CA ALA A 79 2.28 -0.96 5.69
C ALA A 79 1.43 -0.15 6.70
N VAL A 80 1.85 -0.17 7.95
CA VAL A 80 1.31 0.65 9.04
C VAL A 80 2.40 1.56 9.58
N TYR A 81 2.01 2.76 10.03
CA TYR A 81 2.89 3.71 10.67
C TYR A 81 2.54 3.84 12.15
N GLY A 82 3.54 3.71 13.01
CA GLY A 82 3.40 3.86 14.46
C GLY A 82 4.73 4.20 15.12
N ASN A 83 4.70 5.11 16.09
CA ASN A 83 5.86 5.49 16.90
C ASN A 83 7.11 5.88 16.09
N GLY A 84 6.93 6.59 14.96
CA GLY A 84 8.04 7.00 14.10
C GLY A 84 8.60 5.91 13.18
N CYS A 85 7.99 4.72 13.17
CA CYS A 85 8.40 3.60 12.34
C CYS A 85 7.28 3.14 11.41
N VAL A 86 7.66 2.55 10.29
CA VAL A 86 6.80 1.92 9.31
C VAL A 86 7.04 0.41 9.39
N TYR A 87 5.95 -0.35 9.49
CA TYR A 87 5.98 -1.80 9.56
C TYR A 87 5.10 -2.42 8.47
N SER A 88 5.48 -3.59 7.97
CA SER A 88 4.74 -4.34 6.94
C SER A 88 4.60 -5.82 7.32
N ASP A 89 3.84 -6.55 6.51
CA ASP A 89 3.69 -8.01 6.56
C ASP A 89 4.82 -8.75 5.81
N ARG A 90 5.78 -7.99 5.26
CA ARG A 90 6.85 -8.45 4.38
C ARG A 90 8.09 -7.55 4.51
N PRO A 91 9.27 -8.05 4.13
CA PRO A 91 10.51 -7.26 4.17
C PRO A 91 10.50 -6.10 3.17
N LEU A 92 11.39 -5.12 3.40
CA LEU A 92 11.49 -3.87 2.65
C LEU A 92 11.48 -4.06 1.12
N TRP A 93 12.28 -4.99 0.58
CA TRP A 93 12.38 -5.19 -0.87
C TRP A 93 11.06 -5.67 -1.50
N ASP A 94 10.28 -6.51 -0.81
CA ASP A 94 8.97 -6.98 -1.29
C ASP A 94 7.92 -5.83 -1.22
N VAL A 95 8.07 -4.89 -0.28
CA VAL A 95 7.26 -3.66 -0.29
C VAL A 95 7.55 -2.82 -1.54
N TYR A 96 8.82 -2.67 -1.92
CA TYR A 96 9.21 -1.96 -3.15
C TYR A 96 8.71 -2.67 -4.41
N ASP A 97 8.89 -3.98 -4.52
CA ASP A 97 8.41 -4.76 -5.67
C ASP A 97 6.89 -4.60 -5.85
N ARG A 98 6.15 -4.58 -4.74
CA ARG A 98 4.70 -4.33 -4.75
C ARG A 98 4.35 -2.92 -5.23
N ILE A 99 5.07 -1.91 -4.77
CA ILE A 99 4.90 -0.52 -5.22
C ILE A 99 5.14 -0.42 -6.72
N ASP A 100 6.23 -0.97 -7.22
CA ASP A 100 6.58 -0.94 -8.64
C ASP A 100 5.52 -1.65 -9.50
N MET A 101 5.06 -2.82 -9.05
CA MET A 101 3.97 -3.53 -9.70
C MET A 101 2.67 -2.73 -9.71
N SER A 102 2.33 -2.08 -8.58
CA SER A 102 1.13 -1.25 -8.49
C SER A 102 1.18 -0.07 -9.48
N ASN A 103 2.31 0.61 -9.57
CA ASN A 103 2.55 1.72 -10.48
C ASN A 103 2.45 1.26 -11.94
N TYR A 104 3.07 0.13 -12.27
CA TYR A 104 2.97 -0.46 -13.61
C TYR A 104 1.50 -0.70 -14.01
N ILE A 105 0.70 -1.32 -13.12
CA ILE A 105 -0.73 -1.60 -13.39
C ILE A 105 -1.51 -0.29 -13.57
N ARG A 106 -1.29 0.71 -12.73
CA ARG A 106 -1.93 2.03 -12.85
C ARG A 106 -1.63 2.67 -14.20
N ASP A 107 -0.36 2.62 -14.62
CA ASP A 107 0.09 3.22 -15.86
C ASP A 107 -0.45 2.48 -17.10
N GLN A 108 -0.76 1.18 -17.01
CA GLN A 108 -1.47 0.46 -18.07
C GLN A 108 -2.95 0.90 -18.15
N LYS A 109 -3.61 1.10 -17.01
CA LYS A 109 -5.02 1.55 -16.97
C LYS A 109 -5.19 2.97 -17.53
N GLY A 110 -4.24 3.87 -17.30
CA GLY A 110 -4.30 5.25 -17.83
C GLY A 110 -4.08 5.38 -19.34
N ARG A 111 -3.70 4.30 -20.03
CA ARG A 111 -3.48 4.26 -21.49
C ARG A 111 -4.67 3.70 -22.29
N GLN A 112 -5.71 3.20 -21.61
CA GLN A 112 -6.94 2.69 -22.22
C GLN A 112 -8.00 3.79 -22.26
#